data_AF-A0A254S2M7-F1
#
_entry.id   AF-A0A254S2M7-F1
#
_cell.length_a   1.000
_cell.length_b   1.000
_cell.length_c   1.000
_cell.angle_alpha   90.00
_cell.angle_beta   90.00
_cell.angle_gamma   90.00
#
_symmetry.space_group_name_H-M   'P 1'
#
loop_
_entity.id
_entity.type
_entity.pdbx_description
1 polymer ?
#
loop_
_entity_poly.entity_id
_entity_poly.type
_entity_poly.pdbx_seq_one_letter_code
_entity_poly.pdbx_strand_id
1 'polypeptide(L)'
;MEWKSNPIKPHNKSHSMFNDFKLLLSCEHAHNAVPSFARNLNIPCEILESHRGYDYGVYDIYKRLVKQEKPDFYCAGKYSRLFIDLNRSLWNHSVFSEFWDSIKDNQGDAKYFALRKRAFAYYLGYRNAVEEYVSTTAATTPVLHLAIHSFTPVLNGKERDADIGILFDPSRPQENMIANVIISEIHARAPELKVRKNFPYQGKTDGLCTTLRKLTPHYAGFEIEFNQKLFG
;
A
#
# COMPACT_ATOMS: atom_id res chain seq x y z
N MET A 1 28.50 0.30 2.90
CA MET A 1 28.59 -1.17 2.79
C MET A 1 27.95 -1.53 1.46
N GLU A 2 28.74 -1.91 0.46
CA GLU A 2 28.28 -2.14 -0.92
C GLU A 2 27.52 -3.47 -1.03
N TRP A 3 26.27 -3.40 -1.49
CA TRP A 3 25.49 -4.58 -1.82
C TRP A 3 26.02 -5.16 -3.13
N LYS A 4 26.89 -6.17 -3.04
CA LYS A 4 27.40 -6.89 -4.22
C LYS A 4 26.27 -7.71 -4.84
N SER A 5 25.79 -7.27 -6.00
CA SER A 5 24.83 -8.00 -6.82
C SER A 5 25.50 -9.26 -7.40
N ASN A 6 25.21 -10.42 -6.83
CA ASN A 6 25.46 -11.69 -7.52
C ASN A 6 24.42 -11.88 -8.63
N PRO A 7 24.82 -12.30 -9.84
CA PRO A 7 23.88 -12.54 -10.94
C PRO A 7 22.96 -13.72 -10.59
N ILE A 8 21.66 -13.42 -10.57
CA ILE A 8 20.58 -14.37 -10.25
C ILE A 8 20.46 -15.38 -11.40
N LYS A 9 20.62 -16.67 -11.11
CA LYS A 9 20.19 -17.73 -12.04
C LYS A 9 18.66 -17.80 -12.00
N PRO A 10 17.96 -17.71 -13.14
CA PRO A 10 16.50 -17.75 -13.15
C PRO A 10 16.00 -19.14 -12.72
N HIS A 11 15.22 -19.20 -11.64
CA HIS A 11 14.36 -20.34 -11.36
C HIS A 11 13.20 -20.30 -12.36
N ASN A 12 13.29 -21.09 -13.44
CA ASN A 12 12.40 -21.03 -14.61
C ASN A 12 10.90 -21.30 -14.34
N LYS A 13 10.49 -21.80 -13.17
CA LYS A 13 9.09 -22.19 -12.91
C LYS A 13 8.22 -21.08 -12.34
N SER A 14 8.76 -20.19 -11.50
CA SER A 14 7.96 -19.09 -10.89
C SER A 14 7.68 -17.97 -11.88
N HIS A 15 8.63 -17.65 -12.77
CA HIS A 15 8.41 -16.69 -13.86
C HIS A 15 7.24 -17.08 -14.77
N SER A 16 7.09 -18.37 -15.08
CA SER A 16 5.99 -18.87 -15.93
C SER A 16 4.60 -18.62 -15.32
N MET A 17 4.46 -18.64 -13.99
CA MET A 17 3.16 -18.48 -13.33
C MET A 17 2.66 -17.03 -13.38
N PHE A 18 3.57 -16.06 -13.32
CA PHE A 18 3.22 -14.64 -13.29
C PHE A 18 3.09 -14.02 -14.68
N ASN A 19 3.59 -14.68 -15.72
CA ASN A 19 3.49 -14.21 -17.12
C ASN A 19 2.04 -14.06 -17.62
N ASP A 20 1.09 -14.76 -17.00
CA ASP A 20 -0.34 -14.68 -17.33
C ASP A 20 -1.05 -13.52 -16.61
N PHE A 21 -0.34 -12.78 -15.74
CA PHE A 21 -0.89 -11.65 -15.00
C PHE A 21 -0.40 -10.33 -15.57
N LYS A 22 -1.27 -9.33 -15.47
CA LYS A 22 -0.91 -7.92 -15.58
C LYS A 22 -0.53 -7.38 -14.22
N LEU A 23 0.65 -6.76 -14.12
CA LEU A 23 1.20 -6.31 -12.85
C LEU A 23 0.76 -4.87 -12.54
N LEU A 24 0.08 -4.72 -11.40
CA LEU A 24 -0.27 -3.45 -10.78
C LEU A 24 0.64 -3.21 -9.56
N LEU A 25 1.32 -2.07 -9.49
CA LEU A 25 1.99 -1.61 -8.27
C LEU A 25 1.33 -0.36 -7.71
N SER A 26 1.02 -0.35 -6.41
CA SER A 26 0.54 0.86 -5.74
C SER A 26 1.35 1.19 -4.49
N CYS A 27 1.30 2.45 -4.07
CA CYS A 27 1.96 2.92 -2.86
C CYS A 27 1.18 4.12 -2.30
N GLU A 28 0.09 3.81 -1.59
CA GLU A 28 -0.90 4.76 -1.07
C GLU A 28 -0.28 5.74 -0.09
N HIS A 29 0.65 5.27 0.74
CA HIS A 29 1.22 6.00 1.88
C HIS A 29 2.66 6.47 1.64
N ALA A 30 3.00 6.76 0.39
CA ALA A 30 4.36 7.11 -0.05
C ALA A 30 4.97 8.37 0.60
N HIS A 31 4.14 9.34 0.98
CA HIS A 31 4.59 10.67 1.41
C HIS A 31 3.80 11.18 2.60
N ASN A 32 4.41 12.07 3.39
CA ASN A 32 3.78 12.76 4.52
C ASN A 32 3.41 14.23 4.22
N ALA A 33 3.47 14.67 2.97
CA ALA A 33 3.12 16.05 2.61
C ALA A 33 1.63 16.35 2.85
N VAL A 34 1.31 17.59 3.21
CA VAL A 34 -0.07 18.10 3.27
C VAL A 34 -0.25 19.14 2.16
N PRO A 35 -1.34 19.09 1.36
CA PRO A 35 -1.53 20.07 0.30
C PRO A 35 -1.67 21.48 0.87
N SER A 36 -1.21 22.49 0.11
CA SER A 36 -1.19 23.89 0.56
C SER A 36 -2.56 24.40 1.04
N PHE A 37 -3.65 23.96 0.40
CA PHE A 37 -5.01 24.34 0.76
C PHE A 37 -5.52 23.70 2.07
N ALA A 38 -4.85 22.66 2.55
CA ALA A 38 -5.19 21.94 3.78
C ALA A 38 -4.16 22.17 4.89
N ARG A 39 -3.27 23.17 4.76
CA ARG A 39 -2.29 23.52 5.81
C ARG A 39 -2.94 23.81 7.17
N ASN A 40 -4.17 24.32 7.16
CA ASN A 40 -4.93 24.63 8.38
C ASN A 40 -5.33 23.38 9.17
N LEU A 41 -5.07 22.16 8.67
CA LEU A 41 -5.18 20.93 9.48
C LEU A 41 -4.22 20.95 10.66
N ASN A 42 -3.16 21.79 10.61
CA ASN A 42 -2.22 22.02 11.71
C ASN A 42 -1.69 20.72 12.33
N ILE A 43 -1.44 19.72 11.48
CA ILE A 43 -0.93 18.41 11.92
C ILE A 43 0.49 18.63 12.46
N PRO A 44 0.78 18.23 13.71
CA PRO A 44 2.11 18.38 14.27
C PRO A 44 3.17 17.65 13.44
N CYS A 45 4.34 18.26 13.27
CA CYS A 45 5.42 17.72 12.44
C CYS A 45 5.85 16.34 12.91
N GLU A 46 5.95 16.14 14.22
CA GLU A 46 6.30 14.86 14.82
C GLU A 46 5.29 13.75 14.50
N ILE A 47 4.01 14.09 14.30
CA ILE A 47 2.98 13.14 13.90
C ILE A 47 3.07 12.86 12.40
N LEU A 48 3.28 13.89 11.58
CA LEU A 48 3.50 13.75 10.12
C LEU A 48 4.74 12.92 9.79
N GLU A 49 5.80 13.06 10.57
CA GLU A 49 7.07 12.33 10.39
C GLU A 49 7.04 10.94 11.04
N SER A 50 6.00 10.61 11.80
CA SER A 50 5.80 9.28 12.36
C SER A 50 5.12 8.31 11.39
N HIS A 51 5.05 7.03 11.80
CA HIS A 51 4.27 5.99 11.13
C HIS A 51 2.77 6.31 10.96
N ARG A 52 2.24 7.32 11.68
CA ARG A 52 0.87 7.79 11.50
C ARG A 52 0.71 8.60 10.21
N GLY A 53 1.75 9.35 9.82
CA GLY A 53 1.71 10.26 8.68
C GLY A 53 1.89 9.56 7.34
N TYR A 54 2.75 8.54 7.28
CA TYR A 54 3.14 7.86 6.05
C TYR A 54 3.90 6.56 6.35
N ASP A 55 4.18 5.80 5.29
CA ASP A 55 5.04 4.62 5.38
C ASP A 55 6.51 5.00 5.13
N TYR A 56 7.30 5.05 6.20
CA TYR A 56 8.72 5.38 6.11
C TYR A 56 9.47 4.41 5.18
N GLY A 57 10.35 4.92 4.33
CA GLY A 57 11.20 4.14 3.42
C GLY A 57 10.51 3.48 2.22
N VAL A 58 9.18 3.35 2.24
CA VAL A 58 8.46 2.54 1.24
C VAL A 58 8.52 3.10 -0.17
N TYR A 59 8.54 4.43 -0.32
CA TYR A 59 8.53 5.06 -1.65
C TYR A 59 9.80 4.76 -2.45
N ASP A 60 10.94 4.58 -1.78
CA ASP A 60 12.19 4.20 -2.44
C ASP A 60 12.18 2.75 -2.90
N ILE A 61 11.57 1.83 -2.13
CA ILE A 61 11.29 0.47 -2.59
C ILE A 61 10.38 0.50 -3.81
N TYR A 62 9.25 1.20 -3.71
CA TYR A 62 8.27 1.30 -4.79
C TYR A 62 8.91 1.78 -6.10
N LYS A 63 9.70 2.86 -6.06
CA LYS A 63 10.43 3.37 -7.25
C LYS A 63 11.38 2.33 -7.85
N ARG A 64 12.08 1.56 -7.01
CA ARG A 64 12.99 0.50 -7.47
C ARG A 64 12.22 -0.62 -8.16
N LEU A 65 11.11 -1.07 -7.56
CA LEU A 65 10.23 -2.08 -8.14
C LEU A 65 9.64 -1.63 -9.47
N VAL A 66 9.14 -0.39 -9.57
CA VAL A 66 8.64 0.17 -10.84
C VAL A 66 9.73 0.13 -11.92
N LYS A 67 10.97 0.52 -11.58
CA LYS A 67 12.10 0.51 -12.52
C LYS A 67 12.51 -0.89 -12.96
N GLN A 68 12.51 -1.85 -12.04
CA GLN A 68 13.00 -3.21 -12.28
C GLN A 68 11.95 -4.08 -12.98
N GLU A 69 10.72 -4.07 -12.47
CA GLU A 69 9.65 -4.96 -12.91
C GLU A 69 8.85 -4.39 -14.09
N LYS A 70 8.92 -3.07 -14.32
CA LYS A 70 8.18 -2.37 -15.39
C LYS A 70 6.69 -2.77 -15.40
N PRO A 71 5.96 -2.54 -14.30
CA PRO A 71 4.57 -2.96 -14.17
C PRO A 71 3.69 -2.32 -15.24
N ASP A 72 2.64 -3.03 -15.65
CA ASP A 72 1.67 -2.57 -16.64
C ASP A 72 0.89 -1.33 -16.15
N PHE A 73 0.73 -1.18 -14.83
CA PHE A 73 0.23 0.05 -14.20
C PHE A 73 0.89 0.29 -12.85
N TYR A 74 1.15 1.57 -12.54
CA TYR A 74 1.67 1.94 -11.24
C TYR A 74 1.21 3.32 -10.78
N CYS A 75 0.93 3.46 -9.49
CA CYS A 75 0.56 4.75 -8.89
C CYS A 75 1.07 4.89 -7.45
N ALA A 76 1.26 6.13 -7.00
CA ALA A 76 1.66 6.45 -5.63
C ALA A 76 0.91 7.67 -5.10
N GLY A 77 0.59 7.65 -3.81
CA GLY A 77 0.03 8.77 -3.09
C GLY A 77 1.00 9.96 -3.06
N LYS A 78 0.47 11.18 -3.04
CA LYS A 78 1.24 12.44 -3.00
C LYS A 78 1.23 13.07 -1.61
N TYR A 79 0.24 12.73 -0.80
CA TYR A 79 -0.03 13.37 0.48
C TYR A 79 -0.13 12.34 1.59
N SER A 80 0.06 12.80 2.82
CA SER A 80 -0.09 12.03 4.04
C SER A 80 -1.45 11.34 4.10
N ARG A 81 -1.49 10.12 4.64
CA ARG A 81 -2.75 9.46 4.98
C ARG A 81 -3.58 10.25 6.00
N LEU A 82 -2.94 11.11 6.80
CA LEU A 82 -3.63 12.00 7.74
C LEU A 82 -4.39 13.12 7.00
N PHE A 83 -4.02 13.46 5.76
CA PHE A 83 -4.84 14.34 4.93
C PHE A 83 -6.07 13.60 4.40
N ILE A 84 -5.87 12.48 3.71
CA ILE A 84 -6.92 11.54 3.31
C ILE A 84 -6.29 10.17 3.00
N ASP A 85 -6.81 9.10 3.60
CA ASP A 85 -6.22 7.77 3.46
C ASP A 85 -6.73 7.08 2.19
N LEU A 86 -5.84 6.87 1.21
CA LEU A 86 -6.14 6.21 -0.07
C LEU A 86 -6.39 4.69 0.08
N ASN A 87 -5.92 4.09 1.18
CA ASN A 87 -6.10 2.67 1.53
C ASN A 87 -7.26 2.47 2.53
N ARG A 88 -8.25 3.37 2.52
CA ARG A 88 -9.49 3.25 3.30
C ARG A 88 -10.69 3.53 2.40
N SER A 89 -11.79 2.82 2.63
CA SER A 89 -13.04 3.15 1.94
C SER A 89 -13.68 4.41 2.52
N LEU A 90 -14.58 5.03 1.77
CA LEU A 90 -15.21 6.30 2.15
C LEU A 90 -16.12 6.20 3.39
N TRP A 91 -16.63 5.01 3.70
CA TRP A 91 -17.40 4.76 4.92
C TRP A 91 -16.52 4.45 6.13
N ASN A 92 -15.21 4.31 5.94
CA ASN A 92 -14.28 4.15 7.05
C ASN A 92 -14.09 5.49 7.77
N HIS A 93 -14.34 5.52 9.07
CA HIS A 93 -14.16 6.72 9.89
C HIS A 93 -12.73 7.28 9.85
N SER A 94 -11.73 6.44 9.59
CA SER A 94 -10.31 6.84 9.49
C SER A 94 -9.91 7.37 8.11
N VAL A 95 -10.81 7.42 7.12
CA VAL A 95 -10.46 7.95 5.77
C VAL A 95 -10.08 9.43 5.82
N PHE A 96 -10.66 10.18 6.75
CA PHE A 96 -10.22 11.51 7.17
C PHE A 96 -9.71 11.39 8.61
N SER A 97 -8.53 11.92 8.90
CA SER A 97 -7.98 11.91 10.26
C SER A 97 -8.73 12.82 11.22
N GLU A 98 -8.45 12.68 12.52
CA GLU A 98 -8.97 13.54 13.58
C GLU A 98 -8.61 15.02 13.39
N PHE A 99 -7.54 15.34 12.65
CA PHE A 99 -7.12 16.73 12.43
C PHE A 99 -8.15 17.55 11.64
N TRP A 100 -9.08 16.89 10.93
CA TRP A 100 -10.18 17.55 10.24
C TRP A 100 -11.20 18.18 11.18
N ASP A 101 -11.33 17.66 12.41
CA ASP A 101 -12.26 18.21 13.40
C ASP A 101 -11.86 19.64 13.79
N SER A 102 -10.56 19.92 13.85
CA SER A 102 -10.04 21.27 14.11
C SER A 102 -10.47 22.32 13.06
N ILE A 103 -10.70 21.90 11.81
CA ILE A 103 -11.24 22.80 10.78
C ILE A 103 -12.69 23.14 11.08
N LYS A 104 -13.47 22.12 11.45
CA LYS A 104 -14.89 22.29 11.76
C LYS A 104 -15.06 23.22 12.97
N ASP A 105 -14.29 22.98 14.03
CA ASP A 105 -14.38 23.72 15.28
C ASP A 105 -13.93 25.17 15.14
N ASN A 106 -12.84 25.43 14.39
CA ASN A 106 -12.25 26.77 14.31
C ASN A 106 -12.73 27.62 13.12
N GLN A 107 -13.20 26.99 12.03
CA GLN A 107 -13.54 27.68 10.77
C GLN A 107 -14.97 27.40 10.29
N GLY A 108 -15.73 26.59 11.02
CA GLY A 108 -17.14 26.28 10.74
C GLY A 108 -17.37 25.30 9.59
N ASP A 109 -18.61 24.83 9.50
CA ASP A 109 -19.04 23.76 8.58
C ASP A 109 -18.77 24.09 7.10
N ALA A 110 -19.00 25.32 6.67
CA ALA A 110 -18.83 25.72 5.27
C ALA A 110 -17.38 25.51 4.79
N LYS A 111 -16.39 25.90 5.60
CA LYS A 111 -14.97 25.72 5.28
C LYS A 111 -14.59 24.24 5.30
N TYR A 112 -15.05 23.54 6.33
CA TYR A 112 -14.84 22.10 6.50
C TYR A 112 -15.30 21.30 5.28
N PHE A 113 -16.55 21.50 4.83
CA PHE A 113 -17.08 20.79 3.65
C PHE A 113 -16.36 21.18 2.35
N ALA A 114 -16.03 22.46 2.16
CA ALA A 114 -15.30 22.90 0.97
C ALA A 114 -13.91 22.24 0.85
N LEU A 115 -13.17 22.15 1.96
CA LEU A 115 -11.86 21.49 1.99
C LEU A 115 -11.98 19.97 1.82
N ARG A 116 -12.95 19.31 2.48
CA ARG A 116 -13.19 17.88 2.31
C ARG A 116 -13.60 17.51 0.89
N LYS A 117 -14.35 18.37 0.19
CA LYS A 117 -14.68 18.17 -1.23
C LYS A 117 -13.42 18.12 -2.11
N ARG A 118 -12.43 18.96 -1.84
CA ARG A 118 -11.14 18.96 -2.57
C ARG A 118 -10.30 17.72 -2.25
N ALA A 119 -10.25 17.32 -0.97
CA ALA A 119 -9.60 16.09 -0.56
C ALA A 119 -10.26 14.86 -1.21
N PHE A 120 -11.59 14.83 -1.22
CA PHE A 120 -12.37 13.78 -1.86
C PHE A 120 -12.10 13.69 -3.37
N ALA A 121 -12.00 14.82 -4.07
CA ALA A 121 -11.62 14.82 -5.49
C ALA A 121 -10.22 14.21 -5.73
N TYR A 122 -9.26 14.47 -4.83
CA TYR A 122 -7.94 13.84 -4.89
C TYR A 122 -8.02 12.32 -4.66
N TYR A 123 -8.76 11.88 -3.64
CA TYR A 123 -9.01 10.46 -3.37
C TYR A 123 -9.67 9.76 -4.56
N LEU A 124 -10.74 10.34 -5.13
CA LEU A 124 -11.42 9.78 -6.29
C LEU A 124 -10.50 9.68 -7.50
N GLY A 125 -9.65 10.69 -7.75
CA GLY A 125 -8.70 10.65 -8.86
C GLY A 125 -7.74 9.47 -8.76
N TYR A 126 -7.24 9.16 -7.56
CA TYR A 126 -6.39 7.99 -7.34
C TYR A 126 -7.18 6.68 -7.47
N ARG A 127 -8.31 6.57 -6.75
CA ARG A 127 -9.11 5.35 -6.68
C ARG A 127 -9.71 4.97 -8.02
N ASN A 128 -10.32 5.92 -8.73
CA ASN A 128 -10.92 5.66 -10.03
C ASN A 128 -9.88 5.19 -11.04
N ALA A 129 -8.67 5.76 -11.05
CA ALA A 129 -7.62 5.34 -11.97
C ALA A 129 -7.22 3.86 -11.75
N VAL A 130 -7.11 3.43 -10.48
CA VAL A 130 -6.80 2.03 -10.16
C VAL A 130 -7.98 1.11 -10.45
N GLU A 131 -9.19 1.51 -10.05
CA GLU A 131 -10.42 0.72 -10.24
C GLU A 131 -10.75 0.56 -11.73
N GLU A 132 -10.57 1.60 -12.55
CA GLU A 132 -10.72 1.56 -14.00
C GLU A 132 -9.69 0.62 -14.63
N TYR A 133 -8.40 0.76 -14.27
CA TYR A 133 -7.35 -0.12 -14.78
C TYR A 133 -7.66 -1.60 -14.48
N VAL A 134 -8.03 -1.92 -13.24
CA VAL A 134 -8.37 -3.30 -12.83
C VAL A 134 -9.59 -3.79 -13.59
N SER A 135 -10.65 -2.99 -13.67
CA SER A 135 -11.91 -3.40 -14.33
C SER A 135 -11.71 -3.67 -15.82
N THR A 136 -10.97 -2.82 -16.52
CA THR A 136 -10.70 -2.97 -17.96
C THR A 136 -9.74 -4.11 -18.23
N THR A 137 -8.66 -4.22 -17.47
CA THR A 137 -7.62 -5.24 -17.72
C THR A 137 -8.11 -6.64 -17.37
N ALA A 138 -8.77 -6.79 -16.22
CA ALA A 138 -9.28 -8.06 -15.72
C ALA A 138 -10.40 -8.68 -16.59
N ALA A 139 -10.95 -7.94 -17.55
CA ALA A 139 -11.89 -8.47 -18.54
C ALA A 139 -11.24 -9.45 -19.52
N THR A 140 -9.91 -9.39 -19.70
CA THR A 140 -9.18 -10.25 -20.64
C THR A 140 -8.00 -10.96 -20.01
N THR A 141 -7.34 -10.35 -19.02
CA THR A 141 -6.13 -10.88 -18.39
C THR A 141 -6.19 -10.67 -16.88
N PRO A 142 -5.93 -11.69 -16.04
CA PRO A 142 -5.88 -11.52 -14.59
C PRO A 142 -4.93 -10.41 -14.15
N VAL A 143 -5.29 -9.69 -13.09
CA VAL A 143 -4.45 -8.62 -12.51
C VAL A 143 -3.84 -9.09 -11.19
N LEU A 144 -2.51 -9.01 -11.09
CA LEU A 144 -1.77 -9.17 -9.85
C LEU A 144 -1.42 -7.80 -9.30
N HIS A 145 -1.92 -7.46 -8.12
CA HIS A 145 -1.65 -6.19 -7.46
C HIS A 145 -0.76 -6.38 -6.24
N LEU A 146 0.35 -5.64 -6.21
CA LEU A 146 1.19 -5.46 -5.03
C LEU A 146 1.11 -4.02 -4.54
N ALA A 147 0.41 -3.78 -3.44
CA ALA A 147 0.41 -2.54 -2.69
C ALA A 147 1.61 -2.53 -1.74
N ILE A 148 2.52 -1.58 -1.92
CA ILE A 148 3.80 -1.53 -1.20
C ILE A 148 3.63 -0.63 0.03
N HIS A 149 3.76 -1.25 1.21
CA HIS A 149 3.54 -0.65 2.53
C HIS A 149 4.72 -0.88 3.47
N SER A 150 4.69 -0.20 4.62
CA SER A 150 5.63 -0.47 5.70
C SER A 150 4.94 -0.41 7.06
N PHE A 151 5.56 -1.03 8.06
CA PHE A 151 5.08 -0.95 9.43
C PHE A 151 6.19 -0.61 10.41
N THR A 152 5.85 0.18 11.43
CA THR A 152 6.77 0.49 12.52
C THR A 152 7.16 -0.77 13.30
N PRO A 153 8.44 -0.95 13.67
CA PRO A 153 8.92 -2.16 14.35
C PRO A 153 8.30 -2.36 15.73
N VAL A 154 7.94 -1.28 16.43
CA VAL A 154 7.33 -1.32 17.76
C VAL A 154 6.03 -0.55 17.74
N LEU A 155 4.92 -1.21 18.11
CA LEU A 155 3.63 -0.55 18.29
C LEU A 155 3.13 -0.80 19.70
N ASN A 156 2.77 0.27 20.42
CA ASN A 156 2.28 0.21 21.80
C ASN A 156 3.20 -0.60 22.73
N GLY A 157 4.51 -0.38 22.59
CA GLY A 157 5.55 -1.06 23.38
C GLY A 157 5.78 -2.53 23.00
N LYS A 158 5.11 -3.07 21.98
CA LYS A 158 5.28 -4.45 21.52
C LYS A 158 6.05 -4.49 20.21
N GLU A 159 7.12 -5.27 20.18
CA GLU A 159 7.88 -5.55 18.97
C GLU A 159 7.05 -6.40 17.99
N ARG A 160 7.12 -6.03 16.72
CA ARG A 160 6.49 -6.75 15.62
C ARG A 160 7.51 -7.67 14.97
N ASP A 161 7.37 -8.94 15.33
CA ASP A 161 8.28 -10.02 14.99
C ASP A 161 8.09 -10.55 13.54
N ALA A 162 8.44 -9.71 12.57
CA ALA A 162 8.61 -10.02 11.15
C ALA A 162 9.50 -8.98 10.48
N ASP A 163 10.17 -9.36 9.40
CA ASP A 163 10.87 -8.44 8.51
C ASP A 163 9.96 -8.05 7.33
N ILE A 164 9.21 -9.02 6.79
CA ILE A 164 8.26 -8.80 5.69
C ILE A 164 6.92 -9.47 6.00
N GLY A 165 5.85 -8.73 5.84
CA GLY A 165 4.48 -9.21 5.86
C GLY A 165 3.94 -9.40 4.45
N ILE A 166 3.35 -10.56 4.16
CA ILE A 166 2.61 -10.82 2.92
C ILE A 166 1.14 -10.89 3.28
N LEU A 167 0.42 -9.80 3.04
CA LEU A 167 -0.99 -9.65 3.40
C LEU A 167 -1.88 -9.96 2.20
N PHE A 168 -2.85 -10.85 2.39
CA PHE A 168 -3.81 -11.25 1.34
C PHE A 168 -5.10 -11.79 1.98
N ASP A 169 -6.10 -12.15 1.19
CA ASP A 169 -7.29 -12.83 1.70
C ASP A 169 -7.07 -14.35 1.64
N PRO A 170 -6.88 -15.04 2.79
CA PRO A 170 -6.60 -16.48 2.79
C PRO A 170 -7.78 -17.33 2.33
N SER A 171 -8.99 -16.76 2.24
CA SER A 171 -10.17 -17.44 1.71
C SER A 171 -10.16 -17.56 0.18
N ARG A 172 -9.29 -16.81 -0.52
CA ARG A 172 -9.15 -16.84 -1.97
C ARG A 172 -8.03 -17.82 -2.38
N PRO A 173 -8.35 -18.97 -3.03
CA PRO A 173 -7.35 -19.99 -3.33
C PRO A 173 -6.19 -19.48 -4.21
N GLN A 174 -6.49 -18.61 -5.18
CA GLN A 174 -5.48 -17.99 -6.05
C GLN A 174 -4.50 -17.13 -5.26
N GLU A 175 -4.98 -16.31 -4.32
CA GLU A 175 -4.11 -15.48 -3.48
C GLU A 175 -3.27 -16.33 -2.53
N ASN A 176 -3.83 -17.40 -1.97
CA ASN A 176 -3.08 -18.32 -1.10
C ASN A 176 -1.93 -19.00 -1.85
N MET A 177 -2.20 -19.49 -3.06
CA MET A 177 -1.19 -20.09 -3.93
C MET A 177 -0.08 -19.08 -4.28
N ILE A 178 -0.44 -17.87 -4.73
CA ILE A 178 0.54 -16.83 -5.07
C ILE A 178 1.36 -16.41 -3.83
N ALA A 179 0.73 -16.27 -2.65
CA ALA A 179 1.43 -15.96 -1.41
C ALA A 179 2.53 -16.99 -1.11
N ASN A 180 2.23 -18.29 -1.29
CA ASN A 180 3.21 -19.36 -1.08
C ASN A 180 4.40 -19.23 -2.03
N VAL A 181 4.16 -18.87 -3.29
CA VAL A 181 5.22 -18.67 -4.28
C VAL A 181 6.07 -17.45 -3.91
N ILE A 182 5.45 -16.30 -3.60
CA ILE A 182 6.17 -15.08 -3.18
C ILE A 182 7.06 -15.37 -1.98
N ILE A 183 6.53 -16.02 -0.94
CA ILE A 183 7.27 -16.34 0.29
C ILE A 183 8.43 -17.29 -0.01
N SER A 184 8.20 -18.32 -0.83
CA SER A 184 9.25 -19.28 -1.20
C SER A 184 10.38 -18.62 -1.98
N GLU A 185 10.05 -17.71 -2.89
CA GLU A 185 11.05 -16.94 -3.66
C GLU A 185 11.84 -15.97 -2.78
N ILE A 186 11.19 -15.32 -1.81
CA ILE A 186 11.90 -14.46 -0.84
C ILE A 186 12.85 -15.32 0.00
N HIS A 187 12.37 -16.42 0.60
CA HIS A 187 13.23 -17.30 1.39
C HIS A 187 14.39 -17.90 0.59
N ALA A 188 14.20 -18.20 -0.70
CA ALA A 188 15.27 -18.72 -1.54
C ALA A 188 16.38 -17.69 -1.82
N ARG A 189 16.04 -16.39 -1.85
CA ARG A 189 16.97 -15.29 -2.18
C ARG A 189 17.53 -14.58 -0.95
N ALA A 190 16.79 -14.57 0.14
CA ALA A 190 17.09 -13.89 1.39
C ALA A 190 16.60 -14.74 2.58
N PRO A 191 17.23 -15.91 2.83
CA PRO A 191 16.81 -16.85 3.88
C PRO A 191 16.90 -16.28 5.30
N GLU A 192 17.63 -15.19 5.49
CA GLU A 192 17.76 -14.46 6.74
C GLU A 192 16.51 -13.64 7.10
N LEU A 193 15.65 -13.31 6.11
CA LEU A 193 14.46 -12.52 6.34
C LEU A 193 13.33 -13.35 6.92
N LYS A 194 12.77 -12.88 8.03
CA LYS A 194 11.57 -13.44 8.65
C LYS A 194 10.32 -12.96 7.92
N VAL A 195 9.83 -13.78 6.98
CA VAL A 195 8.62 -13.50 6.22
C VAL A 195 7.40 -14.14 6.89
N ARG A 196 6.29 -13.39 7.03
CA ARG A 196 5.05 -13.89 7.64
C ARG A 196 3.83 -13.58 6.77
N LYS A 197 2.93 -14.56 6.66
CA LYS A 197 1.60 -14.36 6.08
C LYS A 197 0.72 -13.56 7.04
N ASN A 198 -0.02 -12.60 6.53
CA ASN A 198 -1.07 -11.90 7.27
C ASN A 198 -0.58 -11.39 8.64
N PHE A 199 0.59 -10.73 8.62
CA PHE A 199 1.19 -10.07 9.76
C PHE A 199 1.86 -8.77 9.26
N PRO A 200 1.80 -7.65 10.01
CA PRO A 200 1.14 -7.48 11.30
C PRO A 200 -0.39 -7.31 11.20
N TYR A 201 -0.94 -7.23 9.99
CA TYR A 201 -2.38 -7.07 9.73
C TYR A 201 -2.98 -8.28 9.01
N GLN A 202 -4.30 -8.34 8.88
CA GLN A 202 -4.96 -9.53 8.33
C GLN A 202 -5.02 -9.58 6.80
N GLY A 203 -4.75 -8.49 6.06
CA GLY A 203 -4.81 -8.45 4.58
C GLY A 203 -6.20 -8.59 3.94
N LYS A 204 -7.25 -8.71 4.76
CA LYS A 204 -8.67 -8.79 4.37
C LYS A 204 -9.54 -7.70 5.01
N THR A 205 -8.92 -6.78 5.74
CA THR A 205 -9.60 -5.63 6.34
C THR A 205 -9.93 -4.59 5.28
N ASP A 206 -10.69 -3.56 5.66
CA ASP A 206 -10.97 -2.42 4.78
C ASP A 206 -9.67 -1.84 4.19
N GLY A 207 -9.65 -1.69 2.86
CA GLY A 207 -8.46 -1.29 2.10
C GLY A 207 -8.69 -1.39 0.60
N LEU A 208 -7.76 -0.84 -0.20
CA LEU A 208 -7.77 -0.86 -1.66
C LEU A 208 -7.87 -2.29 -2.19
N CYS A 209 -7.04 -3.21 -1.68
CA CYS A 209 -7.10 -4.62 -2.08
C CYS A 209 -8.49 -5.22 -1.86
N THR A 210 -9.11 -4.97 -0.70
CA THR A 210 -10.45 -5.48 -0.39
C THR A 210 -11.54 -4.83 -1.24
N THR A 211 -11.40 -3.57 -1.65
CA THR A 211 -12.31 -2.97 -2.62
C THR A 211 -12.17 -3.62 -4.01
N LEU A 212 -10.95 -3.76 -4.51
CA LEU A 212 -10.69 -4.28 -5.85
C LEU A 212 -11.12 -5.75 -6.02
N ARG A 213 -10.98 -6.57 -4.96
CA ARG A 213 -11.51 -7.96 -4.93
C ARG A 213 -13.02 -8.04 -5.20
N LYS A 214 -13.78 -6.98 -4.94
CA LYS A 214 -15.23 -6.93 -5.18
C LYS A 214 -15.59 -6.55 -6.62
N LEU A 215 -14.64 -5.98 -7.37
CA LEU A 215 -14.89 -5.57 -8.76
C LEU A 215 -14.87 -6.77 -9.72
N THR A 216 -13.98 -7.73 -9.49
CA THR A 216 -13.77 -8.86 -10.39
C THR A 216 -13.14 -10.06 -9.67
N PRO A 217 -13.53 -11.31 -10.02
CA PRO A 217 -12.83 -12.50 -9.53
C PRO A 217 -11.42 -12.67 -10.13
N HIS A 218 -11.11 -12.02 -11.26
CA HIS A 218 -9.81 -12.11 -11.96
C HIS A 218 -8.76 -11.14 -11.40
N TYR A 219 -8.89 -10.76 -10.13
CA TYR A 219 -7.97 -9.91 -9.40
C TYR A 219 -7.41 -10.66 -8.19
N ALA A 220 -6.09 -10.58 -8.02
CA ALA A 220 -5.36 -11.07 -6.86
C ALA A 220 -4.59 -9.91 -6.22
N GLY A 221 -4.94 -9.55 -4.99
CA GLY A 221 -4.38 -8.39 -4.29
C GLY A 221 -3.51 -8.77 -3.11
N PHE A 222 -2.36 -8.11 -2.99
CA PHE A 222 -1.42 -8.27 -1.89
C PHE A 222 -1.01 -6.90 -1.34
N GLU A 223 -0.93 -6.78 -0.02
CA GLU A 223 -0.15 -5.71 0.61
C GLU A 223 1.19 -6.32 1.05
N ILE A 224 2.29 -5.75 0.55
CA ILE A 224 3.66 -6.14 0.89
C ILE A 224 4.16 -5.17 1.93
N GLU A 225 4.26 -5.66 3.16
CA GLU A 225 4.53 -4.87 4.37
C GLU A 225 6.00 -5.02 4.77
N PHE A 226 6.79 -3.97 4.63
CA PHE A 226 8.19 -3.97 5.05
C PHE A 226 8.31 -3.45 6.49
N ASN A 227 9.02 -4.17 7.35
CA ASN A 227 9.36 -3.64 8.67
C ASN A 227 10.30 -2.45 8.51
N GLN A 228 9.96 -1.31 9.12
CA GLN A 228 10.77 -0.09 9.00
C GLN A 228 12.19 -0.22 9.56
N LYS A 229 12.46 -1.23 10.41
CA LYS A 229 13.84 -1.55 10.84
C LYS A 229 14.77 -1.97 9.69
N LEU A 230 14.23 -2.29 8.52
CA LEU A 230 15.00 -2.58 7.31
C LEU A 230 15.47 -1.31 6.59
N PHE A 231 14.99 -0.14 7.01
CA PHE A 231 15.32 1.16 6.44
C PHE A 231 16.28 1.90 7.36
N GLY A 232 17.59 1.71 7.16
CA GLY A 232 18.64 2.38 7.94
C GLY A 232 19.46 1.41 8.77
#